data_AF-A0A7U3WTC3-F1
#
_entry.id   AF-A0A7U3WTC3-F1
#
_cell.length_a   1.000
_cell.length_b   1.000
_cell.length_c   1.000
_cell.angle_alpha   90.00
_cell.angle_beta   90.00
_cell.angle_gamma   90.00
#
_symmetry.space_group_name_H-M   'P 1'
#
loop_
_entity.id
_entity.type
_entity.pdbx_description
1 polymer ?
#
loop_
_entity_poly.entity_id
_entity_poly.type
_entity_poly.pdbx_seq_one_letter_code
_entity_poly.pdbx_strand_id
1 'polypeptide(L)' 'MSLFASLVTRAAPETVVAECRRCGTTVEPGTAVCATCGSEDIVRYTID' A
#
# COMPACT_ATOMS: atom_id res chain seq x y z
N MET A 1 -6.11 15.00 36.00
CA MET A 1 -5.51 15.54 34.75
C MET A 1 -4.51 14.54 34.22
N SER A 2 -4.89 13.67 33.28
CA SER A 2 -3.98 12.73 32.62
C SER A 2 -3.97 13.00 31.13
N LEU A 3 -3.00 13.80 30.68
CA LEU A 3 -2.79 14.18 29.28
C LEU A 3 -2.14 13.05 28.45
N PHE A 4 -1.80 11.92 29.08
CA PHE A 4 -0.98 10.85 28.47
C PHE A 4 -1.78 9.76 27.73
N ALA A 5 -3.10 9.69 27.88
CA ALA A 5 -3.91 8.70 27.17
C ALA A 5 -4.03 9.01 25.67
N SER A 6 -3.80 10.25 25.26
CA SER A 6 -4.09 10.72 23.90
C SER A 6 -3.02 10.35 22.86
N LEU A 7 -1.85 9.86 23.28
CA LEU A 7 -0.73 9.53 22.38
C LEU A 7 -0.61 8.03 22.07
N VAL A 8 -1.38 7.17 22.76
CA VAL A 8 -1.24 5.71 22.70
C VAL A 8 -2.47 5.06 22.06
N THR A 9 -2.83 5.52 20.87
CA THR A 9 -3.69 4.71 19.96
C THR A 9 -3.36 5.10 18.52
N ARG A 10 -2.12 4.81 18.10
CA ARG A 10 -1.83 4.75 16.66
C ARG A 10 -2.31 3.39 16.18
N ALA A 11 -3.57 3.32 15.74
CA ALA A 11 -3.99 2.24 14.85
C ALA A 11 -3.10 2.37 13.61
N ALA A 12 -2.10 1.49 13.47
CA ALA A 12 -1.25 1.49 12.29
C ALA A 12 -2.15 1.14 11.10
N PRO A 13 -2.34 2.04 10.11
CA PRO A 13 -3.01 1.64 8.89
C PRO A 13 -2.13 0.59 8.22
N GLU A 14 -2.72 -0.56 7.90
CA GLU A 14 -2.06 -1.60 7.10
C GLU A 14 -1.53 -0.93 5.82
N THR A 15 -0.22 -0.86 5.68
CA THR A 15 0.38 -0.17 4.55
C THR A 15 0.47 -1.16 3.41
N VAL A 16 -0.43 -1.03 2.43
CA VAL A 16 -0.47 -1.88 1.25
C VAL A 16 0.25 -1.19 0.10
N VAL A 17 1.27 -1.86 -0.44
CA VAL A 17 2.03 -1.41 -1.61
C VAL A 17 1.70 -2.31 -2.79
N ALA A 18 1.46 -1.74 -3.98
CA ALA A 18 1.21 -2.50 -5.20
C ALA A 18 2.20 -2.11 -6.31
N GLU A 19 2.65 -3.09 -7.09
CA GLU A 19 3.69 -2.91 -8.10
C GLU A 19 3.45 -3.80 -9.33
N CYS A 20 3.74 -3.30 -10.52
CA CYS A 20 3.73 -4.11 -11.73
C CYS A 20 5.00 -4.97 -11.82
N ARG A 21 4.82 -6.30 -11.84
CA ARG A 21 5.93 -7.27 -11.94
C ARG A 21 6.69 -7.18 -13.26
N ARG A 22 6.05 -6.62 -14.30
CA ARG A 22 6.64 -6.53 -15.64
C ARG A 22 7.57 -5.34 -15.80
N CYS A 23 7.19 -4.16 -15.31
CA CYS A 23 7.97 -2.93 -15.52
C CYS A 23 8.48 -2.25 -14.25
N GLY A 24 8.11 -2.76 -13.07
CA GLY A 24 8.55 -2.24 -11.76
C GLY A 24 7.83 -0.96 -11.32
N THR A 25 6.78 -0.53 -12.04
CA THR A 25 6.05 0.68 -11.67
C THR A 25 5.16 0.42 -10.46
N THR A 26 5.30 1.23 -9.41
CA THR A 26 4.35 1.28 -8.30
C THR A 26 3.00 1.82 -8.80
N VAL A 27 1.92 1.14 -8.45
CA VAL A 27 0.55 1.46 -8.88
C VAL A 27 -0.37 1.57 -7.68
N GLU A 28 -1.55 2.19 -7.82
CA GLU A 28 -2.53 2.19 -6.74
C GLU A 28 -2.95 0.76 -6.36
N PRO A 29 -3.11 0.48 -5.05
CA PRO A 29 -3.64 -0.79 -4.58
C PRO A 29 -5.09 -0.93 -5.04
N GLY A 30 -5.32 -1.82 -6.01
CA GLY A 30 -6.60 -1.97 -6.70
C GLY A 30 -6.48 -1.93 -8.22
N THR A 31 -5.34 -1.45 -8.74
CA THR A 31 -5.03 -1.46 -10.16
C THR A 31 -5.03 -2.90 -10.68
N ALA A 32 -5.81 -3.14 -11.73
CA ALA A 32 -5.84 -4.42 -12.46
C ALA A 32 -4.87 -4.42 -13.66
N VAL A 33 -4.67 -3.25 -14.29
CA VAL A 33 -3.82 -3.10 -15.49
C VAL A 33 -2.89 -1.91 -15.29
N CYS A 34 -1.59 -2.12 -15.47
CA CYS A 34 -0.58 -1.08 -15.32
C CYS A 34 -0.76 0.00 -16.40
N ALA A 35 -0.99 1.25 -16.01
CA ALA A 35 -1.15 2.36 -16.94
C ALA A 35 0.13 2.68 -17.75
N THR A 36 1.31 2.35 -17.22
CA THR A 36 2.60 2.61 -17.89
C THR A 36 2.86 1.63 -19.03
N CYS A 37 2.34 0.41 -18.91
CA CYS A 37 2.89 -0.71 -19.65
C CYS A 37 1.79 -1.64 -20.20
N GLY A 38 0.58 -1.62 -19.66
CA GLY A 38 -0.55 -2.44 -20.08
C GLY A 38 -0.52 -3.88 -19.57
N SER A 39 0.43 -4.25 -18.70
CA SER A 39 0.46 -5.58 -18.09
C SER A 39 -0.54 -5.67 -16.94
N GLU A 40 -1.13 -6.85 -16.78
CA GLU A 40 -2.09 -7.17 -15.72
C GLU A 40 -1.43 -7.87 -14.50
N ASP A 41 -0.11 -8.09 -14.58
CA ASP A 41 0.66 -8.75 -13.53
C ASP A 41 1.05 -7.74 -12.44
N ILE A 42 0.14 -7.56 -11.48
CA ILE A 42 0.27 -6.65 -10.33
C ILE A 42 0.42 -7.45 -9.03
N VAL A 43 1.55 -7.26 -8.34
CA VAL A 43 1.79 -7.84 -7.02
C VAL A 43 1.43 -6.84 -5.92
N ARG A 44 1.01 -7.37 -4.76
CA ARG A 44 0.66 -6.58 -3.57
C ARG A 44 1.46 -7.07 -2.36
N TYR A 45 1.94 -6.14 -1.56
CA TYR A 45 2.66 -6.37 -0.33
C TYR A 45 1.92 -5.68 0.82
N THR A 46 1.81 -6.37 1.95
CA THR A 46 1.32 -5.77 3.20
C THR A 46 2.52 -5.61 4.12
N ILE A 47 2.70 -4.40 4.66
CA ILE A 47 3.76 -4.10 5.63
C ILE A 47 3.10 -4.06 7.01
N ASP A 48 3.52 -4.98 7.87
CA ASP A 48 3.20 -5.06 9.31
C ASP A 48 4.33 -4.46 10.13
#